data_AF-A0A7J7IJ26-F1
#
_entry.id   AF-A0A7J7IJ26-F1
#
_cell.length_a   1.000
_cell.length_b   1.000
_cell.length_c   1.000
_cell.angle_alpha   90.00
_cell.angle_beta   90.00
_cell.angle_gamma   90.00
#
_symmetry.space_group_name_H-M   'P 1'
#
loop_
_entity.id
_entity.type
_entity.pdbx_description
1 polymer ?
#
loop_
_entity_poly.entity_id
_entity_poly.type
_entity_poly.pdbx_seq_one_letter_code
_entity_poly.pdbx_strand_id
1 'polypeptide(L)'
;MFENENDEKPLAELFAVYAKDVSRLAAQPKIVESFDALQQGRPEPEQLLDREDELPLAQLLEIKKERFRHSCRDSKKKNPLKSKKVRGEVKRGKRRSTRSNDLQMSRRFRPEDETTKWDSLEHNGVLFPPEYVPHGRPLLYNGSEIALPPEAEEVATFFAAKLGTDYVTKATFRKNFFEDFRKTLPSSLRERILRLEDCDFSRIRAYLDDLKEQKQNMPASKRKELRESEALRVAPYTVAIVDGRKEKVANFRVEPPGLFLGRGDHPLMGRVKRRITPEDVTLNLGPGAPIPPCPTPDHHWGSIVHNRKVTWLACWRDPISDEYKYVWLNAASHFKAVSDQEKFEKAQQLSKHITRIRKEYIKDFDSPNRHVQQRSVALYLIDKLALRVGNEKGDDEADTVGCCSLRVEHVLLQEPNTVQLDFLGKDSMRYFNKVTIDPRVFRRMREFIKGKKLFENIFDELKVDELNDYLKSLMPGLSAKVFRTYNASYTLDRLLNGTSTPGSDFHSRLLFYNEANKNVAILCNHQRSLPKTHTVMVGENPRTT
;
A
#
# COMPACT_ATOMS: atom_id res chain seq x y z
N MET A 1 42.50 9.86 -20.12
CA MET A 1 42.08 11.26 -19.87
C MET A 1 40.78 11.50 -20.62
N PHE A 2 39.99 12.50 -20.20
CA PHE A 2 38.54 12.61 -20.42
C PHE A 2 37.75 11.53 -19.67
N GLU A 3 37.63 11.74 -18.36
CA GLU A 3 36.54 11.16 -17.57
C GLU A 3 35.27 11.95 -17.88
N ASN A 4 34.19 11.27 -18.28
CA ASN A 4 32.92 11.92 -18.60
C ASN A 4 32.07 12.06 -17.33
N GLU A 5 31.99 13.28 -16.77
CA GLU A 5 31.12 13.62 -15.62
C GLU A 5 29.61 13.36 -15.84
N ASN A 6 29.21 12.98 -17.06
CA ASN A 6 27.83 12.58 -17.37
C ASN A 6 27.52 11.11 -17.08
N ASP A 7 28.51 10.22 -16.91
CA ASP A 7 28.25 8.80 -16.64
C ASP A 7 27.76 8.51 -15.20
N GLU A 8 28.01 9.42 -14.26
CA GLU A 8 27.58 9.26 -12.85
C GLU A 8 26.08 9.48 -12.64
N LYS A 9 25.47 10.37 -13.45
CA LYS A 9 24.08 10.81 -13.32
C LYS A 9 23.09 9.68 -13.69
N PRO A 10 22.03 9.43 -12.89
CA PRO A 10 20.83 8.76 -13.40
C PRO A 10 20.29 9.53 -14.61
N LEU A 11 19.97 8.83 -15.71
CA LEU A 11 19.50 9.47 -16.95
C LEU A 11 18.19 10.24 -16.76
N ALA A 12 17.39 9.83 -15.78
CA ALA A 12 16.21 10.54 -15.31
C ALA A 12 16.48 11.94 -14.69
N GLU A 13 17.73 12.38 -14.52
CA GLU A 13 18.07 13.75 -14.09
C GLU A 13 18.25 14.75 -15.24
N LEU A 14 18.47 14.29 -16.49
CA LEU A 14 18.56 15.18 -17.67
C LEU A 14 17.23 15.90 -17.99
N PHE A 15 16.14 15.46 -17.36
CA PHE A 15 14.79 16.02 -17.45
C PHE A 15 14.72 17.46 -16.93
N ALA A 16 15.60 17.85 -16.00
CA ALA A 16 15.67 19.21 -15.47
C ALA A 16 16.20 20.25 -16.49
N VAL A 17 16.85 19.81 -17.58
CA VAL A 17 17.34 20.71 -18.64
C VAL A 17 16.22 20.95 -19.66
N TYR A 18 15.62 19.89 -20.21
CA TYR A 18 14.54 20.01 -21.20
C TYR A 18 13.26 20.67 -20.66
N ALA A 19 12.93 20.49 -19.38
CA ALA A 19 11.79 21.20 -18.77
C ALA A 19 11.98 22.73 -18.78
N LYS A 20 13.22 23.22 -18.66
CA LYS A 20 13.53 24.66 -18.69
C LYS A 20 13.37 25.26 -20.09
N ASP A 21 13.66 24.51 -21.15
CA ASP A 21 13.53 25.00 -22.53
C ASP A 21 12.07 25.09 -22.98
N VAL A 22 11.21 24.16 -22.55
CA VAL A 22 9.74 24.28 -22.75
C VAL A 22 9.17 25.47 -21.97
N SER A 23 9.66 25.74 -20.75
CA SER A 23 9.24 26.91 -19.96
C SER A 23 9.77 28.25 -20.50
N ARG A 24 10.94 28.27 -21.13
CA ARG A 24 11.52 29.50 -21.75
C ARG A 24 10.73 30.02 -22.94
N LEU A 25 10.07 29.14 -23.69
CA LEU A 25 9.20 29.52 -24.81
C LEU A 25 7.85 30.12 -24.37
N ALA A 26 7.50 30.03 -23.08
CA ALA A 26 6.22 30.49 -22.53
C ALA A 26 6.33 31.81 -21.71
N ALA A 27 7.49 32.45 -21.65
CA ALA A 27 7.74 33.61 -20.79
C ALA A 27 8.06 34.89 -21.57
N GLN A 28 7.03 35.71 -21.84
CA GLN A 28 7.18 37.16 -21.97
C GLN A 28 6.49 37.84 -20.77
N PRO A 29 7.04 38.95 -20.23
CA PRO A 29 6.69 39.41 -18.90
C PRO A 29 5.55 40.44 -18.89
N LYS A 30 4.63 40.33 -17.92
CA LYS A 30 3.97 41.50 -17.31
C LYS A 30 3.22 41.18 -16.02
N ILE A 31 3.22 42.19 -15.13
CA ILE A 31 2.41 42.33 -13.90
C ILE A 31 2.84 41.44 -12.73
N VAL A 32 3.84 41.94 -12.01
CA VAL A 32 3.96 41.78 -10.56
C VAL A 32 3.05 42.85 -9.94
N GLU A 33 2.00 42.42 -9.21
CA GLU A 33 1.21 43.14 -8.19
C GLU A 33 -0.22 42.54 -8.15
N SER A 34 -0.50 41.68 -7.15
CA SER A 34 -1.85 41.24 -6.71
C SER A 34 -1.86 40.08 -5.69
N PHE A 35 -0.69 39.61 -5.22
CA PHE A 35 -0.64 38.38 -4.40
C PHE A 35 -1.06 38.54 -2.93
N ASP A 36 -1.05 39.77 -2.38
CA ASP A 36 -1.37 40.01 -0.96
C ASP A 36 -2.87 40.12 -0.63
N ALA A 37 -3.75 40.19 -1.64
CA ALA A 37 -5.19 40.41 -1.44
C ALA A 37 -6.04 39.11 -1.32
N LEU A 38 -5.41 37.92 -1.42
CA LEU A 38 -6.13 36.64 -1.55
C LEU A 38 -6.08 35.72 -0.32
N GLN A 39 -5.51 36.16 0.81
CA GLN A 39 -5.41 35.34 2.03
C GLN A 39 -6.48 35.59 3.10
N GLN A 40 -7.42 36.53 2.91
CA GLN A 40 -8.51 36.77 3.85
C GLN A 40 -9.88 36.48 3.20
N GLY A 41 -10.36 35.25 3.40
CA GLY A 41 -11.71 34.83 3.00
C GLY A 41 -11.77 33.80 1.86
N ARG A 42 -11.51 32.52 2.16
CA ARG A 42 -12.01 31.39 1.37
C ARG A 42 -12.54 30.28 2.30
N PRO A 43 -13.75 29.74 2.09
CA PRO A 43 -14.14 28.46 2.68
C PRO A 43 -13.40 27.30 1.98
N GLU A 44 -13.03 26.26 2.73
CA GLU A 44 -12.41 25.06 2.15
C GLU A 44 -13.42 24.23 1.34
N PRO A 45 -13.03 23.65 0.19
CA PRO A 45 -13.87 22.69 -0.54
C PRO A 45 -13.75 21.26 0.01
N GLU A 46 -14.86 20.54 -0.03
CA GLU A 46 -15.05 19.19 0.48
C GLU A 46 -14.06 18.13 -0.08
N GLN A 47 -13.02 17.76 0.69
CA GLN A 47 -12.38 16.42 0.62
C GLN A 47 -11.88 15.91 2.00
N LEU A 48 -12.52 16.32 3.10
CA LEU A 48 -12.00 16.12 4.47
C LEU A 48 -12.64 14.99 5.31
N LEU A 49 -13.39 14.06 4.70
CA LEU A 49 -14.15 13.03 5.44
C LEU A 49 -13.38 11.75 5.86
N ASP A 50 -12.09 11.61 5.54
CA ASP A 50 -11.26 10.45 5.92
C ASP A 50 -9.93 10.83 6.64
N ARG A 51 -9.80 12.05 7.22
CA ARG A 51 -8.56 12.51 7.89
C ARG A 51 -8.73 13.36 9.17
N GLU A 52 -9.77 13.12 9.97
CA GLU A 52 -9.89 13.72 11.32
C GLU A 52 -9.37 12.84 12.48
N ASP A 53 -8.56 11.81 12.19
CA ASP A 53 -8.06 10.84 13.19
C ASP A 53 -6.63 11.14 13.72
N GLU A 54 -6.10 12.35 13.52
CA GLU A 54 -4.77 12.76 14.03
C GLU A 54 -4.79 14.07 14.85
N LEU A 55 -5.36 14.00 16.07
CA LEU A 55 -4.93 14.83 17.20
C LEU A 55 -4.41 13.92 18.34
N PRO A 56 -3.37 14.31 19.11
CA PRO A 56 -2.62 13.34 19.90
C PRO A 56 -3.39 12.76 21.09
N LEU A 57 -3.70 11.47 21.02
CA LEU A 57 -4.27 10.65 22.11
C LEU A 57 -3.48 10.73 23.44
N ALA A 58 -2.23 11.23 23.39
CA ALA A 58 -1.38 11.50 24.56
C ALA A 58 -2.02 12.51 25.54
N GLN A 59 -2.62 13.60 25.06
CA GLN A 59 -3.15 14.67 25.93
C GLN A 59 -4.38 14.22 26.74
N LEU A 60 -5.22 13.34 26.17
CA LEU A 60 -6.38 12.77 26.87
C LEU A 60 -5.99 11.78 27.99
N LEU A 61 -4.80 11.16 27.90
CA LEU A 61 -4.32 10.20 28.90
C LEU A 61 -3.65 10.89 30.10
N GLU A 62 -3.12 12.09 29.95
CA GLU A 62 -2.55 12.86 31.08
C GLU A 62 -3.65 13.40 32.01
N ILE A 63 -4.76 13.89 31.46
CA ILE A 63 -5.93 14.37 32.24
C ILE A 63 -6.48 13.27 33.17
N LYS A 64 -6.36 11.98 32.81
CA LYS A 64 -6.71 10.85 33.69
C LYS A 64 -5.65 10.53 34.76
N LYS A 65 -4.36 10.77 34.52
CA LYS A 65 -3.28 10.54 35.51
C LYS A 65 -3.38 11.51 36.69
N GLU A 66 -3.81 12.75 36.47
CA GLU A 66 -3.99 13.74 37.54
C GLU A 66 -5.19 13.38 38.42
N ARG A 67 -6.34 13.04 37.82
CA ARG A 67 -7.54 12.62 38.57
C ARG A 67 -7.33 11.36 39.43
N PHE A 68 -6.53 10.39 38.98
CA PHE A 68 -6.24 9.19 39.77
C PHE A 68 -5.28 9.44 40.95
N ARG A 69 -4.40 10.45 40.89
CA ARG A 69 -3.48 10.78 42.01
C ARG A 69 -4.19 11.38 43.22
N HIS A 70 -5.38 11.96 43.05
CA HIS A 70 -6.16 12.53 44.16
C HIS A 70 -7.06 11.53 44.89
N SER A 71 -7.24 10.31 44.37
CA SER A 71 -8.12 9.29 44.99
C SER A 71 -7.38 8.27 45.87
N CYS A 72 -6.05 8.33 45.98
CA CYS A 72 -5.23 7.34 46.70
C CYS A 72 -4.30 8.00 47.73
N ARG A 73 -4.90 8.75 48.67
CA ARG A 73 -4.29 9.08 49.97
C ARG A 73 -5.30 8.88 51.09
N ASP A 74 -5.66 7.63 51.39
CA ASP A 74 -5.82 7.25 52.79
C ASP A 74 -5.76 5.74 53.10
N SER A 75 -5.37 5.45 54.35
CA SER A 75 -5.39 4.16 55.05
C SER A 75 -4.47 3.00 54.57
N LYS A 76 -3.96 2.21 55.53
CA LYS A 76 -2.81 1.30 55.45
C LYS A 76 -3.11 -0.11 55.99
N LYS A 77 -2.23 -1.08 55.61
CA LYS A 77 -1.82 -2.33 56.34
C LYS A 77 -2.83 -3.50 56.50
N LYS A 78 -2.45 -4.69 55.98
CA LYS A 78 -1.83 -5.81 56.74
C LYS A 78 -1.32 -6.95 55.82
N ASN A 79 -0.64 -7.96 56.41
CA ASN A 79 0.37 -8.84 55.78
C ASN A 79 -0.13 -10.31 55.53
N PRO A 80 0.69 -11.24 54.96
CA PRO A 80 0.23 -12.35 54.09
C PRO A 80 0.19 -13.75 54.73
N LEU A 81 -0.23 -14.78 53.97
CA LEU A 81 0.01 -16.22 54.25
C LEU A 81 0.04 -17.11 52.98
N LYS A 82 0.36 -18.41 53.12
CA LYS A 82 1.09 -19.25 52.13
C LYS A 82 0.27 -20.38 51.45
N SER A 83 0.74 -20.75 50.25
CA SER A 83 0.91 -22.13 49.68
C SER A 83 -0.29 -23.06 49.42
N LYS A 84 -0.30 -23.69 48.22
CA LYS A 84 0.12 -25.11 48.04
C LYS A 84 0.30 -25.50 46.55
N LYS A 85 1.23 -26.43 46.30
CA LYS A 85 1.40 -27.18 45.03
C LYS A 85 0.48 -28.39 45.00
N VAL A 86 0.02 -28.79 43.81
CA VAL A 86 -0.31 -30.19 43.48
C VAL A 86 0.27 -30.51 42.08
N ARG A 87 0.86 -31.71 41.94
CA ARG A 87 1.40 -32.29 40.69
C ARG A 87 0.34 -33.22 40.07
N GLY A 88 0.31 -33.34 38.74
CA GLY A 88 -0.60 -34.25 38.03
C GLY A 88 -0.01 -34.75 36.71
N GLU A 89 0.28 -36.05 36.66
CA GLU A 89 1.06 -36.78 35.65
C GLU A 89 0.37 -38.17 35.47
N VAL A 90 0.19 -38.80 34.31
CA VAL A 90 0.69 -38.66 32.91
C VAL A 90 -0.38 -39.23 31.94
N LYS A 91 -0.41 -38.90 30.62
CA LYS A 91 -0.46 -39.91 29.52
C LYS A 91 -0.44 -39.38 28.07
N ARG A 92 0.38 -40.04 27.23
CA ARG A 92 0.49 -39.88 25.76
C ARG A 92 -0.53 -40.76 25.03
N GLY A 93 -1.19 -40.24 23.99
CA GLY A 93 -1.86 -41.00 22.93
C GLY A 93 -1.11 -40.84 21.60
N LYS A 94 -1.13 -41.85 20.72
CA LYS A 94 -0.34 -41.90 19.46
C LYS A 94 -1.20 -42.47 18.33
N ARG A 95 -0.93 -42.04 17.08
CA ARG A 95 -1.59 -42.35 15.78
C ARG A 95 -2.65 -41.29 15.37
N ARG A 96 -2.86 -40.99 14.08
CA ARG A 96 -2.24 -41.50 12.83
C ARG A 96 -2.21 -40.40 11.76
N SER A 97 -1.37 -40.57 10.74
CA SER A 97 -1.12 -39.59 9.66
C SER A 97 -2.21 -39.55 8.59
N THR A 98 -2.66 -38.35 8.23
CA THR A 98 -3.19 -38.00 6.90
C THR A 98 -2.23 -37.02 6.23
N ARG A 99 -1.72 -37.38 5.06
CA ARG A 99 -0.62 -36.70 4.37
C ARG A 99 -1.11 -36.25 3.00
N SER A 100 -1.57 -35.00 2.88
CA SER A 100 -2.02 -34.43 1.60
C SER A 100 -1.90 -32.90 1.58
N ASN A 101 -1.16 -32.40 0.59
CA ASN A 101 -1.25 -31.05 0.01
C ASN A 101 -1.01 -29.82 0.91
N ASP A 102 0.14 -29.79 1.60
CA ASP A 102 0.66 -28.58 2.27
C ASP A 102 2.00 -28.10 1.66
N LEU A 103 2.12 -28.22 0.32
CA LEU A 103 3.39 -28.09 -0.42
C LEU A 103 3.33 -27.12 -1.62
N GLN A 104 2.34 -26.23 -1.64
CA GLN A 104 2.25 -25.12 -2.58
C GLN A 104 1.89 -23.80 -1.88
N MET A 105 2.81 -23.24 -1.09
CA MET A 105 2.88 -21.78 -0.84
C MET A 105 4.21 -21.34 -0.16
N SER A 106 5.35 -21.88 -0.60
CA SER A 106 6.69 -21.52 -0.06
C SER A 106 7.47 -20.47 -0.88
N ARG A 107 6.82 -19.74 -1.81
CA ARG A 107 7.49 -18.78 -2.71
C ARG A 107 7.37 -17.29 -2.33
N ARG A 108 7.52 -16.97 -1.04
CA ARG A 108 7.98 -15.63 -0.57
C ARG A 108 8.96 -15.73 0.61
N PHE A 109 9.71 -16.84 0.72
CA PHE A 109 10.79 -16.95 1.68
C PHE A 109 11.95 -16.01 1.30
N ARG A 110 12.21 -15.02 2.16
CA ARG A 110 13.61 -14.61 2.39
C ARG A 110 14.32 -15.80 3.06
N PRO A 111 15.65 -15.92 2.96
CA PRO A 111 16.39 -16.47 4.09
C PRO A 111 16.06 -15.54 5.27
N GLU A 112 15.24 -16.01 6.21
CA GLU A 112 15.24 -15.40 7.52
C GLU A 112 16.66 -15.57 8.06
N ASP A 113 17.30 -14.48 8.49
CA ASP A 113 18.36 -14.63 9.47
C ASP A 113 17.81 -15.52 10.59
N GLU A 114 18.56 -16.51 11.08
CA GLU A 114 18.08 -17.37 12.19
C GLU A 114 17.93 -16.63 13.53
N THR A 115 18.01 -15.29 13.49
CA THR A 115 17.87 -14.39 14.63
C THR A 115 16.41 -14.28 15.08
N THR A 116 16.18 -14.77 16.30
CA THR A 116 15.09 -14.36 17.18
C THR A 116 14.88 -12.84 17.10
N LYS A 117 13.68 -12.39 16.73
CA LYS A 117 13.34 -10.97 16.62
C LYS A 117 12.81 -10.37 17.92
N TRP A 118 12.29 -11.22 18.81
CA TRP A 118 11.77 -10.87 20.14
C TRP A 118 11.80 -12.09 21.07
N ASP A 119 11.92 -11.86 22.37
CA ASP A 119 11.86 -12.90 23.41
C ASP A 119 10.46 -13.00 24.04
N SER A 120 9.78 -11.86 24.18
CA SER A 120 8.42 -11.74 24.71
C SER A 120 7.55 -10.84 23.83
N LEU A 121 6.30 -11.28 23.61
CA LEU A 121 5.32 -10.60 22.77
C LEU A 121 3.92 -10.77 23.35
N GLU A 122 3.27 -9.67 23.73
CA GLU A 122 1.91 -9.65 24.26
C GLU A 122 1.09 -8.58 23.51
N HIS A 123 -0.12 -8.90 23.06
CA HIS A 123 -1.03 -7.93 22.46
C HIS A 123 -2.48 -8.41 22.62
N ASN A 124 -3.46 -7.51 22.57
CA ASN A 124 -4.87 -7.85 22.79
C ASN A 124 -5.59 -8.35 21.52
N GLY A 125 -4.92 -9.12 20.66
CA GLY A 125 -5.52 -9.64 19.43
C GLY A 125 -5.78 -8.55 18.38
N VAL A 126 -6.96 -8.57 17.76
CA VAL A 126 -7.42 -7.67 16.69
C VAL A 126 -8.83 -7.16 16.97
N LEU A 127 -9.16 -5.98 16.44
CA LEU A 127 -10.49 -5.37 16.55
C LEU A 127 -11.31 -5.66 15.29
N PHE A 128 -12.37 -6.46 15.44
CA PHE A 128 -13.31 -6.73 14.35
C PHE A 128 -14.21 -5.51 14.04
N PRO A 129 -14.68 -5.39 12.78
CA PRO A 129 -15.74 -4.44 12.44
C PRO A 129 -17.03 -4.77 13.21
N PRO A 130 -17.92 -3.80 13.46
CA PRO A 130 -19.24 -4.08 14.02
C PRO A 130 -20.03 -5.08 13.18
N GLU A 131 -20.92 -5.83 13.82
CA GLU A 131 -21.90 -6.66 13.12
C GLU A 131 -22.86 -5.83 12.27
N TYR A 132 -23.34 -6.42 11.19
CA TYR A 132 -24.29 -5.75 10.31
C TYR A 132 -25.64 -5.61 11.02
N VAL A 133 -26.22 -4.41 10.91
CA VAL A 133 -27.57 -4.12 11.41
C VAL A 133 -28.47 -3.92 10.20
N PRO A 134 -29.38 -4.86 9.89
CA PRO A 134 -30.32 -4.72 8.79
C PRO A 134 -31.18 -3.47 8.94
N HIS A 135 -31.38 -2.77 7.83
CA HIS A 135 -32.18 -1.55 7.76
C HIS A 135 -33.56 -1.75 7.13
N GLY A 136 -33.84 -2.94 6.59
CA GLY A 136 -35.15 -3.32 6.06
C GLY A 136 -35.59 -2.45 4.87
N ARG A 137 -34.65 -2.03 4.02
CA ARG A 137 -34.93 -1.17 2.86
C ARG A 137 -35.04 -2.07 1.62
N PRO A 138 -36.21 -2.13 0.97
CA PRO A 138 -36.41 -3.09 -0.11
C PRO A 138 -35.54 -2.76 -1.33
N LEU A 139 -35.10 -3.82 -2.01
CA LEU A 139 -34.62 -3.74 -3.38
C LEU A 139 -35.84 -3.60 -4.30
N LEU A 140 -35.78 -2.71 -5.28
CA LEU A 140 -36.79 -2.67 -6.34
C LEU A 140 -36.31 -3.57 -7.49
N TYR A 141 -37.15 -4.51 -7.93
CA TYR A 141 -36.87 -5.37 -9.08
C TYR A 141 -38.02 -5.30 -10.08
N ASN A 142 -37.76 -4.79 -11.28
CA ASN A 142 -38.81 -4.44 -12.26
C ASN A 142 -39.96 -3.63 -11.62
N GLY A 143 -39.59 -2.62 -10.82
CA GLY A 143 -40.52 -1.75 -10.09
C GLY A 143 -41.23 -2.39 -8.88
N SER A 144 -41.10 -3.71 -8.67
CA SER A 144 -41.72 -4.43 -7.55
C SER A 144 -40.78 -4.49 -6.35
N GLU A 145 -41.28 -4.24 -5.15
CA GLU A 145 -40.48 -4.35 -3.93
C GLU A 145 -40.08 -5.81 -3.63
N ILE A 146 -38.85 -5.98 -3.13
CA ILE A 146 -38.30 -7.23 -2.63
C ILE A 146 -37.60 -6.94 -1.29
N ALA A 147 -38.10 -7.54 -0.22
CA ALA A 147 -37.37 -7.62 1.05
C ALA A 147 -36.19 -8.59 0.90
N LEU A 148 -34.98 -8.14 1.20
CA LEU A 148 -33.78 -8.97 1.18
C LEU A 148 -33.52 -9.57 2.58
N PRO A 149 -33.03 -10.81 2.69
CA PRO A 149 -32.51 -11.32 3.96
C PRO A 149 -31.23 -10.57 4.36
N PRO A 150 -30.87 -10.53 5.66
CA PRO A 150 -29.74 -9.74 6.19
C PRO A 150 -28.43 -9.81 5.39
N GLU A 151 -27.98 -11.01 5.02
CA GLU A 151 -26.74 -11.22 4.27
C GLU A 151 -26.78 -10.63 2.85
N ALA A 152 -27.94 -10.75 2.18
CA ALA A 152 -28.13 -10.14 0.87
C ALA A 152 -28.34 -8.62 0.98
N GLU A 153 -28.96 -8.13 2.07
CA GLU A 153 -29.11 -6.70 2.34
C GLU A 153 -27.73 -6.04 2.57
N GLU A 154 -26.83 -6.65 3.35
CA GLU A 154 -25.45 -6.16 3.54
C GLU A 154 -24.71 -6.02 2.19
N VAL A 155 -24.78 -7.05 1.34
CA VAL A 155 -24.12 -7.06 0.02
C VAL A 155 -24.75 -6.06 -0.95
N ALA A 156 -26.08 -5.93 -1.00
CA ALA A 156 -26.77 -4.92 -1.80
C ALA A 156 -26.37 -3.51 -1.37
N THR A 157 -26.19 -3.29 -0.07
CA THR A 157 -25.78 -2.01 0.52
C THR A 157 -24.37 -1.62 0.13
N PHE A 158 -23.44 -2.59 0.00
CA PHE A 158 -22.11 -2.30 -0.53
C PHE A 158 -22.14 -1.76 -1.96
N PHE A 159 -23.03 -2.26 -2.82
CA PHE A 159 -23.19 -1.77 -4.19
C PHE A 159 -23.93 -0.43 -4.25
N ALA A 160 -24.99 -0.26 -3.45
CA ALA A 160 -25.69 1.01 -3.29
C ALA A 160 -24.71 2.15 -2.91
N ALA A 161 -23.80 1.88 -1.98
CA ALA A 161 -22.74 2.82 -1.57
C ALA A 161 -21.74 3.20 -2.69
N LYS A 162 -21.74 2.50 -3.83
CA LYS A 162 -20.91 2.80 -5.02
C LYS A 162 -21.68 3.40 -6.19
N LEU A 163 -23.00 3.56 -6.10
CA LEU A 163 -23.76 4.35 -7.06
C LEU A 163 -23.19 5.78 -7.14
N GLY A 164 -23.16 6.33 -8.37
CA GLY A 164 -22.52 7.62 -8.67
C GLY A 164 -20.98 7.59 -8.74
N THR A 165 -20.33 6.42 -8.60
CA THR A 165 -18.87 6.30 -8.76
C THR A 165 -18.49 5.65 -10.09
N ASP A 166 -17.25 5.90 -10.54
CA ASP A 166 -16.70 5.36 -11.79
C ASP A 166 -16.54 3.81 -11.77
N TYR A 167 -16.83 3.14 -10.64
CA TYR A 167 -16.84 1.67 -10.55
C TYR A 167 -18.11 1.05 -11.11
N VAL A 168 -19.30 1.64 -10.86
CA VAL A 168 -20.58 1.02 -11.26
C VAL A 168 -20.87 1.10 -12.76
N THR A 169 -20.05 1.85 -13.51
CA THR A 169 -20.04 1.88 -14.98
C THR A 169 -19.19 0.77 -15.59
N LYS A 170 -18.24 0.17 -14.83
CA LYS A 170 -17.37 -0.90 -15.34
C LYS A 170 -18.11 -2.23 -15.43
N ALA A 171 -18.13 -2.83 -16.61
CA ALA A 171 -18.79 -4.12 -16.87
C ALA A 171 -18.27 -5.25 -15.96
N THR A 172 -16.95 -5.36 -15.78
CA THR A 172 -16.31 -6.34 -14.89
C THR A 172 -16.78 -6.20 -13.44
N PHE A 173 -16.85 -4.96 -12.94
CA PHE A 173 -17.32 -4.66 -11.58
C PHE A 173 -18.78 -5.09 -11.38
N ARG A 174 -19.66 -4.67 -12.30
CA ARG A 174 -21.09 -5.04 -12.31
C ARG A 174 -21.28 -6.56 -12.33
N LYS A 175 -20.58 -7.25 -13.23
CA LYS A 175 -20.66 -8.71 -13.41
C LYS A 175 -20.24 -9.45 -12.14
N ASN A 176 -19.04 -9.16 -11.63
CA ASN A 176 -18.50 -9.82 -10.45
C ASN A 176 -19.36 -9.59 -9.20
N PHE A 177 -19.83 -8.35 -9.00
CA PHE A 177 -20.77 -8.03 -7.92
C PHE A 177 -22.04 -8.89 -8.03
N PHE A 178 -22.69 -8.90 -9.20
CA PHE A 178 -23.98 -9.55 -9.36
C PHE A 178 -23.89 -11.07 -9.23
N GLU A 179 -22.82 -11.68 -9.75
CA GLU A 179 -22.54 -13.10 -9.55
C GLU A 179 -22.38 -13.48 -8.07
N ASP A 180 -21.76 -12.62 -7.25
CA ASP A 180 -21.57 -12.88 -5.83
C ASP A 180 -22.83 -12.55 -5.01
N PHE A 181 -23.52 -11.44 -5.32
CA PHE A 181 -24.81 -11.08 -4.73
C PHE A 181 -25.86 -12.17 -4.93
N ARG A 182 -25.91 -12.82 -6.10
CA ARG A 182 -26.83 -13.94 -6.32
C ARG A 182 -26.52 -15.17 -5.45
N LYS A 183 -25.31 -15.32 -4.92
CA LYS A 183 -24.95 -16.42 -4.00
C LYS A 183 -25.54 -16.21 -2.60
N THR A 184 -25.68 -14.97 -2.13
CA THR A 184 -26.30 -14.65 -0.84
C THR A 184 -27.83 -14.64 -0.88
N LEU A 185 -28.43 -14.61 -2.09
CA LEU A 185 -29.88 -14.79 -2.25
C LEU A 185 -30.31 -16.25 -2.00
N PRO A 186 -31.42 -16.48 -1.25
CA PRO A 186 -32.07 -17.79 -1.18
C PRO A 186 -32.68 -18.17 -2.53
N SER A 187 -32.89 -19.47 -2.78
CA SER A 187 -33.31 -20.00 -4.10
C SER A 187 -34.51 -19.26 -4.70
N SER A 188 -35.56 -19.00 -3.92
CA SER A 188 -36.77 -18.29 -4.35
C SER A 188 -36.50 -16.86 -4.86
N LEU A 189 -35.57 -16.12 -4.24
CA LEU A 189 -35.16 -14.80 -4.72
C LEU A 189 -34.13 -14.90 -5.85
N ARG A 190 -33.28 -15.93 -5.84
CA ARG A 190 -32.28 -16.19 -6.88
C ARG A 190 -32.92 -16.53 -8.23
N GLU A 191 -34.08 -17.17 -8.23
CA GLU A 191 -34.88 -17.46 -9.44
C GLU A 191 -35.64 -16.21 -9.95
N ARG A 192 -36.05 -15.31 -9.05
CA ARG A 192 -36.73 -14.05 -9.42
C ARG A 192 -35.76 -12.97 -9.91
N ILE A 193 -34.61 -12.81 -9.26
CA ILE A 193 -33.61 -11.77 -9.54
C ILE A 193 -32.61 -12.31 -10.57
N LEU A 194 -32.88 -12.04 -11.85
CA LEU A 194 -32.14 -12.62 -12.98
C LEU A 194 -31.12 -11.67 -13.62
N ARG A 195 -31.38 -10.36 -13.63
CA ARG A 195 -30.53 -9.33 -14.27
C ARG A 195 -30.22 -8.20 -13.30
N LEU A 196 -29.01 -7.64 -13.37
CA LEU A 196 -28.62 -6.48 -12.55
C LEU A 196 -29.31 -5.20 -13.02
N GLU A 197 -29.60 -5.12 -14.32
CA GLU A 197 -30.22 -3.98 -15.00
C GLU A 197 -31.66 -3.74 -14.53
N ASP A 198 -32.33 -4.80 -14.06
CA ASP A 198 -33.69 -4.77 -13.51
C ASP A 198 -33.70 -4.42 -12.01
N CYS A 199 -32.53 -4.35 -11.36
CA CYS A 199 -32.36 -4.07 -9.94
C CYS A 199 -32.13 -2.58 -9.69
N ASP A 200 -33.03 -1.91 -8.99
CA ASP A 200 -32.85 -0.54 -8.50
C ASP A 200 -32.58 -0.51 -6.99
N PHE A 201 -31.39 -0.01 -6.65
CA PHE A 201 -30.86 0.15 -5.29
C PHE A 201 -31.07 1.56 -4.72
N SER A 202 -31.83 2.44 -5.41
CA SER A 202 -32.08 3.83 -5.04
C SER A 202 -32.59 4.01 -3.60
N ARG A 203 -33.48 3.13 -3.13
CA ARG A 203 -34.05 3.14 -1.77
C ARG A 203 -33.00 2.87 -0.69
N ILE A 204 -32.08 1.94 -0.95
CA ILE A 204 -30.94 1.65 -0.07
C ILE A 204 -29.95 2.82 -0.11
N ARG A 205 -29.73 3.40 -1.30
CA ARG A 205 -28.84 4.55 -1.45
C ARG A 205 -29.32 5.79 -0.70
N ALA A 206 -30.59 6.16 -0.84
CA ALA A 206 -31.19 7.30 -0.13
C ALA A 206 -31.01 7.14 1.39
N TYR A 207 -31.24 5.94 1.93
CA TYR A 207 -30.98 5.65 3.35
C TYR A 207 -29.51 5.84 3.76
N LEU A 208 -28.53 5.50 2.91
CA LEU A 208 -27.12 5.75 3.19
C LEU A 208 -26.76 7.24 3.17
N ASP A 209 -27.38 8.01 2.27
CA ASP A 209 -27.21 9.46 2.22
C ASP A 209 -27.89 10.14 3.44
N ASP A 210 -29.10 9.71 3.85
CA ASP A 210 -29.77 10.13 5.09
C ASP A 210 -28.87 9.90 6.33
N LEU A 211 -28.25 8.71 6.44
CA LEU A 211 -27.32 8.39 7.53
C LEU A 211 -26.09 9.30 7.53
N LYS A 212 -25.58 9.65 6.35
CA LYS A 212 -24.43 10.56 6.20
C LYS A 212 -24.81 11.97 6.68
N GLU A 213 -25.98 12.48 6.27
CA GLU A 213 -26.49 13.78 6.70
C GLU A 213 -26.74 13.82 8.21
N GLN A 214 -27.38 12.79 8.79
CA GLN A 214 -27.56 12.67 10.24
C GLN A 214 -26.23 12.65 11.02
N LYS A 215 -25.19 12.02 10.46
CA LYS A 215 -23.84 12.01 11.05
C LYS A 215 -23.16 13.38 10.95
N GLN A 216 -23.34 14.10 9.84
CA GLN A 216 -22.81 15.46 9.64
C GLN A 216 -23.49 16.48 10.57
N ASN A 217 -24.82 16.38 10.71
CA ASN A 217 -25.66 17.25 11.54
C ASN A 217 -25.63 16.87 13.04
N MET A 218 -24.87 15.85 13.43
CA MET A 218 -24.78 15.39 14.81
C MET A 218 -24.15 16.45 15.74
N PRO A 219 -24.79 16.82 16.88
CA PRO A 219 -24.28 17.80 17.83
C PRO A 219 -22.87 17.49 18.34
N ALA A 220 -22.09 18.55 18.59
CA ALA A 220 -20.70 18.43 19.02
C ALA A 220 -20.51 17.65 20.34
N SER A 221 -21.45 17.77 21.29
CA SER A 221 -21.46 16.99 22.55
C SER A 221 -21.56 15.48 22.28
N LYS A 222 -22.61 15.05 21.58
CA LYS A 222 -22.84 13.65 21.19
C LYS A 222 -21.70 13.09 20.34
N ARG A 223 -21.14 13.90 19.44
CA ARG A 223 -19.96 13.55 18.63
C ARG A 223 -18.71 13.31 19.49
N LYS A 224 -18.51 14.11 20.53
CA LYS A 224 -17.43 13.96 21.51
C LYS A 224 -17.61 12.71 22.37
N GLU A 225 -18.81 12.48 22.90
CA GLU A 225 -19.14 11.28 23.70
C GLU A 225 -18.89 9.98 22.92
N LEU A 226 -19.32 9.92 21.64
CA LEU A 226 -19.05 8.79 20.76
C LEU A 226 -17.55 8.59 20.49
N ARG A 227 -16.79 9.68 20.26
CA ARG A 227 -15.32 9.62 20.11
C ARG A 227 -14.63 9.10 21.37
N GLU A 228 -15.05 9.53 22.56
CA GLU A 228 -14.48 9.07 23.84
C GLU A 228 -14.82 7.60 24.14
N SER A 229 -16.06 7.17 23.88
CA SER A 229 -16.50 5.78 24.02
C SER A 229 -15.74 4.84 23.07
N GLU A 230 -15.62 5.22 21.79
CA GLU A 230 -14.85 4.46 20.80
C GLU A 230 -13.36 4.42 21.16
N ALA A 231 -12.77 5.51 21.63
CA ALA A 231 -11.38 5.54 22.07
C ALA A 231 -11.12 4.58 23.24
N LEU A 232 -12.06 4.46 24.20
CA LEU A 232 -11.98 3.50 25.30
C LEU A 232 -12.09 2.05 24.80
N ARG A 233 -13.03 1.77 23.87
CA ARG A 233 -13.21 0.44 23.24
C ARG A 233 -11.97 0.00 22.45
N VAL A 234 -11.34 0.95 21.75
CA VAL A 234 -10.19 0.74 20.87
C VAL A 234 -8.87 0.64 21.66
N ALA A 235 -8.73 1.34 22.80
CA ALA A 235 -7.47 1.48 23.52
C ALA A 235 -6.66 0.18 23.74
N PRO A 236 -7.24 -0.98 24.14
CA PRO A 236 -6.50 -2.22 24.34
C PRO A 236 -5.75 -2.71 23.09
N TYR A 237 -6.31 -2.48 21.90
CA TYR A 237 -5.77 -2.95 20.63
C TYR A 237 -4.68 -2.03 20.05
N THR A 238 -4.52 -0.82 20.60
CA THR A 238 -3.57 0.19 20.08
C THR A 238 -2.12 -0.07 20.46
N VAL A 239 -1.85 -0.96 21.42
CA VAL A 239 -0.53 -1.22 22.00
C VAL A 239 -0.25 -2.71 22.13
N ALA A 240 0.95 -3.12 21.75
CA ALA A 240 1.56 -4.40 22.10
C ALA A 240 2.70 -4.17 23.11
N ILE A 241 3.03 -5.20 23.89
CA ILE A 241 4.23 -5.25 24.72
C ILE A 241 5.22 -6.18 24.03
N VAL A 242 6.40 -5.64 23.72
CA VAL A 242 7.48 -6.33 23.00
C VAL A 242 8.75 -6.16 23.81
N ASP A 243 9.30 -7.24 24.36
CA ASP A 243 10.49 -7.21 25.21
C ASP A 243 10.39 -6.18 26.35
N GLY A 244 9.21 -6.15 26.99
CA GLY A 244 8.84 -5.22 28.06
C GLY A 244 8.51 -3.79 27.61
N ARG A 245 8.71 -3.43 26.33
CA ARG A 245 8.44 -2.09 25.78
C ARG A 245 7.01 -2.00 25.24
N LYS A 246 6.33 -0.88 25.52
CA LYS A 246 5.00 -0.60 24.94
C LYS A 246 5.15 0.00 23.55
N GLU A 247 4.78 -0.77 22.54
CA GLU A 247 4.88 -0.42 21.13
C GLU A 247 3.48 -0.20 20.52
N LYS A 248 3.32 0.86 19.72
CA LYS A 248 2.03 1.11 19.05
C LYS A 248 1.77 0.08 17.95
N VAL A 249 0.54 -0.38 17.81
CA VAL A 249 0.10 -1.24 16.70
C VAL A 249 -0.38 -0.37 15.53
N ALA A 250 -0.05 -0.74 14.29
CA ALA A 250 -0.40 0.02 13.10
C ALA A 250 -1.86 -0.20 12.67
N ASN A 251 -2.21 -1.44 12.38
CA ASN A 251 -3.42 -1.84 11.68
C ASN A 251 -4.17 -2.95 12.42
N PHE A 252 -4.42 -2.75 13.71
CA PHE A 252 -5.14 -3.69 14.57
C PHE A 252 -6.62 -3.88 14.20
N ARG A 253 -7.19 -3.02 13.37
CA ARG A 253 -8.56 -3.15 12.87
C ARG A 253 -8.59 -4.12 11.69
N VAL A 254 -9.42 -5.14 11.79
CA VAL A 254 -9.71 -6.06 10.69
C VAL A 254 -10.47 -5.28 9.59
N GLU A 255 -10.10 -5.50 8.33
CA GLU A 255 -10.76 -4.84 7.19
C GLU A 255 -12.25 -5.25 7.15
N PRO A 256 -13.22 -4.32 7.07
CA PRO A 256 -14.64 -4.65 6.99
C PRO A 256 -14.98 -5.40 5.68
N PRO A 257 -16.09 -6.16 5.66
CA PRO A 257 -16.61 -6.70 4.41
C PRO A 257 -17.00 -5.57 3.44
N GLY A 258 -17.04 -5.88 2.14
CA GLY A 258 -17.32 -4.89 1.10
C GLY A 258 -17.10 -5.43 -0.31
N LEU A 259 -17.13 -4.53 -1.31
CA LEU A 259 -16.74 -4.88 -2.68
C LEU A 259 -15.24 -4.61 -2.90
N PHE A 260 -14.56 -5.53 -3.59
CA PHE A 260 -13.14 -5.39 -3.90
C PHE A 260 -12.90 -4.27 -4.92
N LEU A 261 -12.24 -3.19 -4.48
CA LEU A 261 -11.90 -2.03 -5.31
C LEU A 261 -10.50 -2.17 -5.91
N GLY A 262 -10.33 -3.17 -6.79
CA GLY A 262 -9.09 -3.38 -7.53
C GLY A 262 -8.70 -2.17 -8.39
N ARG A 263 -7.41 -1.85 -8.44
CA ARG A 263 -6.89 -0.69 -9.21
C ARG A 263 -6.80 -1.00 -10.70
N GLY A 264 -6.93 0.02 -11.54
CA GLY A 264 -6.95 -0.13 -13.00
C GLY A 264 -8.13 -0.99 -13.46
N ASP A 265 -7.85 -1.94 -14.34
CA ASP A 265 -8.82 -2.90 -14.90
C ASP A 265 -8.66 -4.30 -14.31
N HIS A 266 -8.50 -4.37 -12.98
CA HIS A 266 -8.35 -5.60 -12.21
C HIS A 266 -9.53 -6.59 -12.44
N PRO A 267 -9.27 -7.84 -12.83
CA PRO A 267 -10.31 -8.78 -13.25
C PRO A 267 -11.26 -9.18 -12.12
N LEU A 268 -10.80 -9.19 -10.86
CA LEU A 268 -11.60 -9.46 -9.65
C LEU A 268 -12.36 -8.23 -9.08
N MET A 269 -12.30 -7.04 -9.71
CA MET A 269 -12.99 -5.86 -9.16
C MET A 269 -14.50 -6.11 -8.98
N GLY A 270 -15.09 -5.61 -7.89
CA GLY A 270 -16.52 -5.79 -7.61
C GLY A 270 -16.90 -7.13 -6.95
N ARG A 271 -15.99 -8.10 -6.83
CA ARG A 271 -16.21 -9.31 -6.01
C ARG A 271 -16.50 -8.95 -4.55
N VAL A 272 -17.32 -9.76 -3.89
CA VAL A 272 -17.69 -9.55 -2.49
C VAL A 272 -16.58 -10.09 -1.58
N LYS A 273 -15.88 -9.18 -0.90
CA LYS A 273 -14.97 -9.52 0.19
C LYS A 273 -15.81 -9.83 1.43
N ARG A 274 -15.90 -11.12 1.79
CA ARG A 274 -16.62 -11.58 2.98
C ARG A 274 -16.01 -11.02 4.28
N ARG A 275 -16.81 -11.09 5.34
CA ARG A 275 -16.39 -10.83 6.72
C ARG A 275 -15.34 -11.85 7.15
N ILE A 276 -14.32 -11.38 7.86
CA ILE A 276 -13.28 -12.20 8.51
C ILE A 276 -13.79 -12.51 9.92
N THR A 277 -13.79 -13.78 10.32
CA THR A 277 -14.22 -14.22 11.67
C THR A 277 -12.99 -14.52 12.55
N PRO A 278 -13.15 -14.74 13.87
CA PRO A 278 -12.07 -15.18 14.75
C PRO A 278 -11.35 -16.46 14.26
N GLU A 279 -12.09 -17.37 13.63
CA GLU A 279 -11.58 -18.64 13.07
C GLU A 279 -10.68 -18.46 11.85
N ASP A 280 -10.75 -17.31 11.15
CA ASP A 280 -9.83 -16.97 10.06
C ASP A 280 -8.48 -16.42 10.58
N VAL A 281 -8.43 -15.99 11.86
CA VAL A 281 -7.32 -15.22 12.41
C VAL A 281 -6.35 -16.11 13.18
N THR A 282 -5.08 -16.05 12.78
CA THR A 282 -3.95 -16.58 13.54
C THR A 282 -3.31 -15.48 14.36
N LEU A 283 -3.13 -15.67 15.67
CA LEU A 283 -2.37 -14.77 16.55
C LEU A 283 -0.95 -15.29 16.78
N ASN A 284 0.04 -14.40 16.85
CA ASN A 284 1.42 -14.70 17.16
C ASN A 284 1.83 -14.02 18.47
N LEU A 285 2.04 -14.84 19.51
CA LEU A 285 2.22 -14.42 20.90
C LEU A 285 3.49 -15.03 21.50
N GLY A 286 3.95 -14.50 22.63
CA GLY A 286 4.97 -15.17 23.44
C GLY A 286 4.46 -16.50 24.01
N PRO A 287 5.30 -17.55 24.15
CA PRO A 287 4.89 -18.85 24.70
C PRO A 287 4.29 -18.82 26.12
N GLY A 288 4.54 -17.75 26.88
CA GLY A 288 3.97 -17.51 28.22
C GLY A 288 3.05 -16.29 28.28
N ALA A 289 2.73 -15.67 27.15
CA ALA A 289 1.85 -14.51 27.09
C ALA A 289 0.38 -14.93 27.31
N PRO A 290 -0.45 -14.07 27.94
CA PRO A 290 -1.89 -14.34 28.02
C PRO A 290 -2.50 -14.33 26.62
N ILE A 291 -3.24 -15.39 26.28
CA ILE A 291 -4.01 -15.45 25.03
C ILE A 291 -5.21 -14.49 25.17
N PRO A 292 -5.41 -13.53 24.24
CA PRO A 292 -6.56 -12.63 24.28
C PRO A 292 -7.87 -13.40 24.22
N PRO A 293 -8.89 -13.03 25.01
CA PRO A 293 -10.22 -13.61 24.87
C PRO A 293 -10.75 -13.34 23.46
N CYS A 294 -11.51 -14.28 22.90
CA CYS A 294 -12.24 -14.03 21.66
C CYS A 294 -13.25 -12.90 21.91
N PRO A 295 -13.31 -11.84 21.08
CA PRO A 295 -14.23 -10.73 21.29
C PRO A 295 -15.69 -11.09 20.94
N THR A 296 -15.92 -12.17 20.21
CA THR A 296 -17.26 -12.66 19.85
C THR A 296 -17.61 -13.88 20.71
N PRO A 297 -18.78 -13.92 21.38
CA PRO A 297 -19.24 -15.08 22.13
C PRO A 297 -19.27 -16.36 21.28
N ASP A 298 -19.00 -17.51 21.88
CA ASP A 298 -19.01 -18.85 21.25
C ASP A 298 -18.03 -19.08 20.09
N HIS A 299 -17.28 -18.06 19.67
CA HIS A 299 -16.20 -18.12 18.67
C HIS A 299 -14.82 -18.36 19.30
N HIS A 300 -13.86 -18.77 18.46
CA HIS A 300 -12.47 -19.01 18.87
C HIS A 300 -11.45 -18.58 17.81
N TRP A 301 -10.22 -18.28 18.24
CA TRP A 301 -9.13 -17.97 17.32
C TRP A 301 -8.78 -19.20 16.48
N GLY A 302 -8.64 -19.01 15.15
CA GLY A 302 -8.30 -20.08 14.22
C GLY A 302 -6.97 -20.77 14.51
N SER A 303 -5.98 -20.02 14.99
CA SER A 303 -4.71 -20.57 15.49
C SER A 303 -3.96 -19.61 16.42
N ILE A 304 -3.21 -20.18 17.36
CA ILE A 304 -2.24 -19.46 18.19
C ILE A 304 -0.86 -20.02 17.88
N VAL A 305 0.08 -19.16 17.52
CA VAL A 305 1.48 -19.51 17.22
C VAL A 305 2.45 -18.68 18.05
N HIS A 306 3.69 -19.15 18.12
CA HIS A 306 4.77 -18.52 18.89
C HIS A 306 6.05 -18.38 18.06
N ASN A 307 5.91 -17.84 16.83
CA ASN A 307 7.01 -17.71 15.90
C ASN A 307 7.84 -16.44 16.19
N ARG A 308 8.98 -16.63 16.86
CA ARG A 308 9.94 -15.58 17.20
C ARG A 308 10.78 -15.06 16.02
N LYS A 309 10.72 -15.67 14.84
CA LYS A 309 11.47 -15.23 13.64
C LYS A 309 10.76 -14.10 12.87
N VAL A 310 9.47 -13.89 13.14
CA VAL A 310 8.61 -12.91 12.46
C VAL A 310 8.14 -11.80 13.41
N THR A 311 7.77 -10.64 12.84
CA THR A 311 7.38 -9.42 13.59
C THR A 311 5.91 -9.02 13.41
N TRP A 312 5.07 -9.91 12.86
CA TRP A 312 3.62 -9.72 12.80
C TRP A 312 2.95 -10.23 14.09
N LEU A 313 1.84 -9.59 14.46
CA LEU A 313 1.05 -9.88 15.66
C LEU A 313 -0.13 -10.80 15.37
N ALA A 314 -0.78 -10.59 14.23
CA ALA A 314 -1.86 -11.44 13.74
C ALA A 314 -1.80 -11.52 12.22
N CYS A 315 -2.35 -12.59 11.65
CA CYS A 315 -2.57 -12.72 10.22
C CYS A 315 -3.86 -13.47 9.90
N TRP A 316 -4.36 -13.27 8.68
CA TRP A 316 -5.48 -14.00 8.10
C TRP A 316 -5.32 -14.04 6.57
N ARG A 317 -6.04 -14.92 5.90
CA ARG A 317 -6.02 -15.05 4.44
C ARG A 317 -7.05 -14.10 3.82
N ASP A 318 -6.66 -13.33 2.80
CA ASP A 318 -7.58 -12.43 2.11
C ASP A 318 -8.59 -13.23 1.27
N PRO A 319 -9.92 -13.02 1.42
CA PRO A 319 -10.91 -13.81 0.70
C PRO A 319 -10.97 -13.59 -0.82
N ILE A 320 -10.29 -12.57 -1.35
CA ILE A 320 -10.28 -12.24 -2.77
C ILE A 320 -8.96 -12.66 -3.42
N SER A 321 -7.82 -12.21 -2.86
CA SER A 321 -6.51 -12.41 -3.48
C SER A 321 -5.74 -13.61 -2.93
N ASP A 322 -6.32 -14.37 -2.00
CA ASP A 322 -5.72 -15.55 -1.35
C ASP A 322 -4.41 -15.29 -0.55
N GLU A 323 -3.94 -14.03 -0.53
CA GLU A 323 -2.72 -13.62 0.14
C GLU A 323 -2.94 -13.40 1.65
N TYR A 324 -1.90 -13.64 2.45
CA TYR A 324 -1.94 -13.29 3.87
C TYR A 324 -1.91 -11.77 4.10
N LYS A 325 -2.91 -11.29 4.84
CA LYS A 325 -2.94 -9.98 5.51
C LYS A 325 -2.29 -10.11 6.88
N TYR A 326 -1.61 -9.06 7.33
CA TYR A 326 -0.82 -9.06 8.56
C TYR A 326 -1.04 -7.78 9.37
N VAL A 327 -1.14 -7.92 10.69
CA VAL A 327 -1.10 -6.83 11.66
C VAL A 327 0.33 -6.60 12.11
N TRP A 328 0.82 -5.38 11.97
CA TRP A 328 2.18 -4.98 12.32
C TRP A 328 2.20 -3.92 13.43
N LEU A 329 3.36 -3.79 14.07
CA LEU A 329 3.69 -2.59 14.84
C LEU A 329 3.76 -1.34 13.92
N ASN A 330 3.51 -0.18 14.51
CA ASN A 330 3.55 1.14 13.90
C ASN A 330 4.94 1.47 13.33
N ALA A 331 5.02 2.35 12.34
CA ALA A 331 6.27 2.79 11.72
C ALA A 331 7.28 3.38 12.73
N ALA A 332 6.80 4.01 13.81
CA ALA A 332 7.63 4.54 14.89
C ALA A 332 8.15 3.48 15.90
N SER A 333 7.78 2.20 15.73
CA SER A 333 8.24 1.13 16.62
C SER A 333 9.70 0.74 16.38
N HIS A 334 10.35 0.18 17.40
CA HIS A 334 11.76 -0.23 17.34
C HIS A 334 12.07 -1.13 16.13
N PHE A 335 11.25 -2.15 15.86
CA PHE A 335 11.49 -3.06 14.73
C PHE A 335 11.34 -2.39 13.36
N LYS A 336 10.40 -1.44 13.22
CA LYS A 336 10.25 -0.70 11.98
C LYS A 336 11.39 0.30 11.79
N ALA A 337 11.80 1.00 12.86
CA ALA A 337 12.94 1.92 12.83
C ALA A 337 14.25 1.22 12.43
N VAL A 338 14.61 0.11 13.10
CA VAL A 338 15.82 -0.67 12.77
C VAL A 338 15.77 -1.19 11.33
N SER A 339 14.64 -1.78 10.90
CA SER A 339 14.49 -2.26 9.53
C SER A 339 14.55 -1.15 8.47
N ASP A 340 14.16 0.09 8.80
CA ASP A 340 14.19 1.22 7.88
C ASP A 340 15.59 1.86 7.82
N GLN A 341 16.31 1.88 8.95
CA GLN A 341 17.73 2.23 9.02
C GLN A 341 18.58 1.26 8.18
N GLU A 342 18.46 -0.05 8.40
CA GLU A 342 19.17 -1.07 7.60
C GLU A 342 18.93 -0.93 6.08
N LYS A 343 17.70 -0.56 5.69
CA LYS A 343 17.33 -0.33 4.29
C LYS A 343 18.11 0.83 3.68
N PHE A 344 18.30 1.92 4.43
CA PHE A 344 19.12 3.06 3.98
C PHE A 344 20.62 2.77 4.07
N GLU A 345 21.09 2.05 5.09
CA GLU A 345 22.48 1.57 5.18
C GLU A 345 22.86 0.69 3.99
N LYS A 346 21.97 -0.22 3.55
CA LYS A 346 22.16 -1.03 2.33
C LYS A 346 22.23 -0.16 1.06
N ALA A 347 21.49 0.94 0.99
CA ALA A 347 21.60 1.91 -0.11
C ALA A 347 22.92 2.71 -0.05
N GLN A 348 23.42 3.02 1.15
CA GLN A 348 24.73 3.65 1.35
C GLN A 348 25.90 2.67 1.08
N GLN A 349 25.74 1.37 1.32
CA GLN A 349 26.69 0.34 0.90
C GLN A 349 26.72 0.22 -0.63
N LEU A 350 25.55 0.28 -1.29
CA LEU A 350 25.47 0.28 -2.75
C LEU A 350 26.25 1.46 -3.36
N SER A 351 26.24 2.66 -2.77
CA SER A 351 27.01 3.80 -3.31
C SER A 351 28.53 3.54 -3.37
N LYS A 352 29.07 2.71 -2.47
CA LYS A 352 30.48 2.29 -2.48
C LYS A 352 30.80 1.26 -3.56
N HIS A 353 29.79 0.54 -4.06
CA HIS A 353 29.95 -0.51 -5.07
C HIS A 353 29.42 -0.12 -6.46
N ILE A 354 28.60 0.94 -6.57
CA ILE A 354 27.86 1.29 -7.78
C ILE A 354 28.77 1.44 -9.01
N THR A 355 29.92 2.10 -8.88
CA THR A 355 30.86 2.31 -10.00
C THR A 355 31.46 1.00 -10.51
N ARG A 356 31.68 -0.01 -9.64
CA ARG A 356 32.09 -1.35 -10.07
C ARG A 356 30.95 -2.07 -10.79
N ILE A 357 29.75 -2.06 -10.20
CA ILE A 357 28.57 -2.71 -10.76
C ILE A 357 28.23 -2.14 -12.14
N ARG A 358 28.35 -0.81 -12.31
CA ARG A 358 28.18 -0.11 -13.58
C ARG A 358 29.19 -0.59 -14.63
N LYS A 359 30.48 -0.63 -14.30
CA LYS A 359 31.53 -1.16 -15.19
C LYS A 359 31.28 -2.62 -15.59
N GLU A 360 30.77 -3.43 -14.66
CA GLU A 360 30.49 -4.85 -14.85
C GLU A 360 29.30 -5.07 -15.82
N TYR A 361 28.14 -4.45 -15.58
CA TYR A 361 27.02 -4.59 -16.52
C TYR A 361 27.32 -3.95 -17.89
N ILE A 362 28.12 -2.87 -17.95
CA ILE A 362 28.52 -2.24 -19.22
C ILE A 362 29.38 -3.19 -20.07
N LYS A 363 30.23 -4.00 -19.43
CA LYS A 363 31.00 -5.06 -20.11
C LYS A 363 30.07 -6.18 -20.59
N ASP A 364 29.10 -6.57 -19.78
CA ASP A 364 28.14 -7.65 -20.08
C ASP A 364 27.21 -7.34 -21.26
N PHE A 365 27.06 -6.06 -21.68
CA PHE A 365 26.30 -5.68 -22.88
C PHE A 365 26.78 -6.39 -24.15
N ASP A 366 28.06 -6.73 -24.24
CA ASP A 366 28.66 -7.43 -25.39
C ASP A 366 29.13 -8.85 -25.03
N SER A 367 28.57 -9.44 -23.97
CA SER A 367 28.75 -10.85 -23.59
C SER A 367 28.27 -11.80 -24.70
N PRO A 368 28.90 -12.98 -24.91
CA PRO A 368 28.40 -13.98 -25.85
C PRO A 368 27.11 -14.69 -25.37
N ASN A 369 26.76 -14.57 -24.08
CA ASN A 369 25.58 -15.21 -23.51
C ASN A 369 24.37 -14.24 -23.48
N ARG A 370 23.29 -14.61 -24.16
CA ARG A 370 22.06 -13.81 -24.29
C ARG A 370 21.37 -13.52 -22.96
N HIS A 371 21.33 -14.48 -22.02
CA HIS A 371 20.87 -14.27 -20.64
C HIS A 371 21.63 -13.11 -19.97
N VAL A 372 22.95 -13.11 -20.10
CA VAL A 372 23.85 -12.09 -19.51
C VAL A 372 23.65 -10.72 -20.16
N GLN A 373 23.43 -10.67 -21.48
CA GLN A 373 23.06 -9.44 -22.19
C GLN A 373 21.70 -8.90 -21.69
N GLN A 374 20.69 -9.77 -21.53
CA GLN A 374 19.37 -9.36 -21.04
C GLN A 374 19.42 -8.86 -19.59
N ARG A 375 20.12 -9.59 -18.72
CA ARG A 375 20.38 -9.24 -17.33
C ARG A 375 21.04 -7.86 -17.20
N SER A 376 22.08 -7.60 -17.99
CA SER A 376 22.82 -6.34 -17.94
C SER A 376 22.01 -5.15 -18.47
N VAL A 377 21.25 -5.32 -19.56
CA VAL A 377 20.33 -4.30 -20.08
C VAL A 377 19.19 -4.02 -19.08
N ALA A 378 18.58 -5.05 -18.48
CA ALA A 378 17.56 -4.85 -17.47
C ALA A 378 18.11 -4.13 -16.22
N LEU A 379 19.31 -4.48 -15.77
CA LEU A 379 19.98 -3.80 -14.66
C LEU A 379 20.30 -2.33 -14.99
N TYR A 380 20.75 -2.04 -16.21
CA TYR A 380 20.94 -0.66 -16.69
C TYR A 380 19.65 0.16 -16.64
N LEU A 381 18.52 -0.39 -17.08
CA LEU A 381 17.22 0.30 -17.03
C LEU A 381 16.75 0.52 -15.58
N ILE A 382 16.98 -0.43 -14.66
CA ILE A 382 16.68 -0.28 -13.23
C ILE A 382 17.56 0.80 -12.58
N ASP A 383 18.86 0.82 -12.86
CA ASP A 383 19.80 1.83 -12.34
C ASP A 383 19.50 3.23 -12.91
N LYS A 384 19.40 3.37 -14.24
CA LYS A 384 19.36 4.68 -14.87
C LYS A 384 17.97 5.32 -14.95
N LEU A 385 16.89 4.53 -14.91
CA LEU A 385 15.50 5.00 -15.00
C LEU A 385 14.65 4.68 -13.75
N ALA A 386 15.27 4.15 -12.68
CA ALA A 386 14.62 3.80 -11.40
C ALA A 386 13.36 2.90 -11.51
N LEU A 387 13.32 2.07 -12.57
CA LEU A 387 12.22 1.13 -12.81
C LEU A 387 12.09 0.12 -11.66
N ARG A 388 10.85 -0.30 -11.38
CA ARG A 388 10.61 -1.45 -10.51
C ARG A 388 10.94 -2.73 -11.28
N VAL A 389 11.43 -3.75 -10.56
CA VAL A 389 11.90 -4.99 -11.19
C VAL A 389 10.83 -5.71 -12.03
N GLY A 390 9.56 -5.70 -11.61
CA GLY A 390 8.46 -6.29 -12.36
C GLY A 390 8.42 -7.81 -12.25
N ASN A 391 7.79 -8.31 -11.18
CA ASN A 391 7.46 -9.74 -11.08
C ASN A 391 6.40 -10.08 -12.12
N GLU A 392 6.36 -11.35 -12.53
CA GLU A 392 5.25 -11.94 -13.28
C GLU A 392 3.93 -11.83 -12.49
N LYS A 393 2.82 -11.83 -13.23
CA LYS A 393 1.46 -11.60 -12.75
C LYS A 393 0.54 -12.75 -13.17
N GLY A 394 -0.39 -13.12 -12.29
CA GLY A 394 -1.45 -14.08 -12.60
C GLY A 394 -2.61 -13.45 -13.37
N ASP A 395 -3.43 -14.30 -14.00
CA ASP A 395 -4.64 -13.90 -14.73
C ASP A 395 -5.72 -13.26 -13.83
N ASP A 396 -5.55 -13.35 -12.50
CA ASP A 396 -6.40 -12.77 -11.47
C ASP A 396 -5.94 -11.37 -11.01
N GLU A 397 -4.77 -10.91 -11.45
CA GLU A 397 -4.23 -9.58 -11.17
C GLU A 397 -4.48 -8.58 -12.32
N ALA A 398 -4.31 -7.28 -12.05
CA ALA A 398 -4.33 -6.26 -13.10
C ALA A 398 -3.03 -6.32 -13.93
N ASP A 399 -3.14 -6.35 -15.27
CA ASP A 399 -1.99 -6.34 -16.19
C ASP A 399 -1.15 -5.09 -15.96
N THR A 400 -0.01 -5.28 -15.30
CA THR A 400 0.92 -4.25 -14.88
C THR A 400 2.32 -4.82 -14.86
N VAL A 401 3.27 -4.07 -15.42
CA VAL A 401 4.64 -4.57 -15.65
C VAL A 401 5.70 -3.75 -14.90
N GLY A 402 6.90 -4.31 -14.84
CA GLY A 402 8.13 -3.60 -14.52
C GLY A 402 9.24 -4.06 -15.47
N CYS A 403 10.49 -3.78 -15.12
CA CYS A 403 11.62 -3.92 -16.04
C CYS A 403 11.75 -5.32 -16.66
N CYS A 404 11.75 -6.39 -15.86
CA CYS A 404 11.90 -7.76 -16.35
C CYS A 404 10.66 -8.27 -17.09
N SER A 405 9.48 -7.72 -16.79
CA SER A 405 8.20 -8.06 -17.45
C SER A 405 7.80 -7.09 -18.58
N LEU A 406 8.73 -6.28 -19.11
CA LEU A 406 8.47 -5.47 -20.31
C LEU A 406 8.22 -6.37 -21.52
N ARG A 407 7.18 -6.04 -22.29
CA ARG A 407 6.76 -6.67 -23.54
C ARG A 407 7.07 -5.74 -24.71
N VAL A 408 7.12 -6.28 -25.93
CA VAL A 408 7.47 -5.49 -27.14
C VAL A 408 6.57 -4.26 -27.31
N GLU A 409 5.26 -4.38 -27.04
CA GLU A 409 4.30 -3.28 -27.14
C GLU A 409 4.59 -2.08 -26.24
N HIS A 410 5.32 -2.27 -25.14
CA HIS A 410 5.65 -1.23 -24.18
C HIS A 410 6.82 -0.34 -24.60
N VAL A 411 7.47 -0.64 -25.73
CA VAL A 411 8.75 -0.05 -26.12
C VAL A 411 8.77 0.34 -27.59
N LEU A 412 8.97 1.62 -27.86
CA LEU A 412 9.23 2.15 -29.20
C LEU A 412 10.69 2.63 -29.30
N LEU A 413 11.45 1.99 -30.18
CA LEU A 413 12.84 2.33 -30.47
C LEU A 413 12.91 3.37 -31.61
N GLN A 414 13.63 4.47 -31.39
CA GLN A 414 13.81 5.56 -32.35
C GLN A 414 15.30 5.86 -32.55
N GLU A 415 15.75 5.84 -33.81
CA GLU A 415 17.15 6.15 -34.17
C GLU A 415 17.52 7.59 -33.70
N PRO A 416 18.78 7.84 -33.32
CA PRO A 416 19.91 6.92 -33.32
C PRO A 416 20.03 6.05 -32.04
N ASN A 417 19.42 6.46 -30.92
CA ASN A 417 19.51 5.78 -29.62
C ASN A 417 18.44 6.23 -28.60
N THR A 418 17.25 6.59 -29.06
CA THR A 418 16.14 7.02 -28.19
C THR A 418 15.15 5.87 -27.94
N VAL A 419 14.79 5.67 -26.68
CA VAL A 419 13.74 4.72 -26.28
C VAL A 419 12.56 5.48 -25.70
N GLN A 420 11.37 5.22 -26.25
CA GLN A 420 10.11 5.58 -25.64
C GLN A 420 9.55 4.34 -24.92
N LEU A 421 9.30 4.47 -23.63
CA LEU A 421 8.66 3.49 -22.76
C LEU A 421 7.24 3.97 -22.46
N ASP A 422 6.24 3.12 -22.68
CA ASP A 422 4.83 3.43 -22.37
C ASP A 422 4.12 2.17 -21.86
N PHE A 423 3.85 2.12 -20.55
CA PHE A 423 3.23 0.95 -19.92
C PHE A 423 2.52 1.29 -18.61
N LEU A 424 1.62 0.42 -18.15
CA LEU A 424 1.03 0.51 -16.82
C LEU A 424 1.94 -0.18 -15.80
N GLY A 425 2.48 0.61 -14.88
CA GLY A 425 3.29 0.11 -13.77
C GLY A 425 2.45 -0.30 -12.56
N LYS A 426 3.13 -0.52 -11.42
CA LYS A 426 2.49 -0.76 -10.11
C LYS A 426 1.33 0.23 -9.87
N ASP A 427 0.23 -0.28 -9.35
CA ASP A 427 -1.01 0.46 -9.08
C ASP A 427 -1.74 0.95 -10.35
N SER A 428 -1.43 0.37 -11.51
CA SER A 428 -1.89 0.75 -12.85
C SER A 428 -1.56 2.20 -13.23
N MET A 429 -0.49 2.74 -12.66
CA MET A 429 0.00 4.08 -12.96
C MET A 429 0.85 4.05 -14.24
N ARG A 430 0.44 4.83 -15.26
CA ARG A 430 1.17 4.93 -16.52
C ARG A 430 2.58 5.47 -16.30
N TYR A 431 3.57 4.71 -16.76
CA TYR A 431 4.93 5.17 -16.98
C TYR A 431 5.06 5.51 -18.46
N PHE A 432 5.08 6.80 -18.77
CA PHE A 432 5.43 7.31 -20.09
C PHE A 432 6.76 8.05 -19.98
N ASN A 433 7.75 7.65 -20.77
CA ASN A 433 9.04 8.31 -20.80
C ASN A 433 9.71 8.17 -22.17
N LYS A 434 10.36 9.23 -22.67
CA LYS A 434 11.17 9.22 -23.88
C LYS A 434 12.58 9.69 -23.52
N VAL A 435 13.56 8.79 -23.66
CA VAL A 435 14.91 8.97 -23.13
C VAL A 435 15.98 8.44 -24.09
N THR A 436 17.04 9.22 -24.29
CA THR A 436 18.24 8.80 -25.01
C THR A 436 19.08 7.87 -24.12
N ILE A 437 19.49 6.70 -24.62
CA ILE A 437 20.23 5.69 -23.85
C ILE A 437 21.58 5.36 -24.49
N ASP A 438 22.40 4.54 -23.82
CA ASP A 438 23.66 4.03 -24.38
C ASP A 438 23.40 3.30 -25.72
N PRO A 439 24.10 3.65 -26.81
CA PRO A 439 23.90 3.03 -28.13
C PRO A 439 24.04 1.50 -28.13
N ARG A 440 24.85 0.91 -27.24
CA ARG A 440 24.99 -0.54 -27.08
C ARG A 440 23.72 -1.16 -26.50
N VAL A 441 23.13 -0.52 -25.51
CA VAL A 441 21.84 -0.93 -24.91
C VAL A 441 20.73 -0.84 -25.97
N PHE A 442 20.69 0.25 -26.73
CA PHE A 442 19.73 0.43 -27.82
C PHE A 442 19.84 -0.66 -28.90
N ARG A 443 21.07 -1.00 -29.31
CA ARG A 443 21.36 -2.12 -30.21
C ARG A 443 20.85 -3.44 -29.65
N ARG A 444 21.14 -3.76 -28.38
CA ARG A 444 20.67 -5.00 -27.73
C ARG A 444 19.16 -5.05 -27.59
N MET A 445 18.49 -3.97 -27.22
CA MET A 445 17.02 -3.90 -27.19
C MET A 445 16.40 -4.19 -28.57
N ARG A 446 17.01 -3.70 -29.67
CA ARG A 446 16.58 -4.01 -31.04
C ARG A 446 16.72 -5.51 -31.36
N GLU A 447 17.82 -6.13 -30.95
CA GLU A 447 18.05 -7.57 -31.11
C GLU A 447 17.11 -8.44 -30.26
N PHE A 448 16.75 -7.98 -29.05
CA PHE A 448 15.80 -8.67 -28.18
C PHE A 448 14.36 -8.60 -28.68
N ILE A 449 13.99 -7.55 -29.40
CA ILE A 449 12.66 -7.33 -30.00
C ILE A 449 12.55 -8.01 -31.37
N LYS A 450 13.65 -8.14 -32.13
CA LYS A 450 13.64 -8.65 -33.50
C LYS A 450 13.01 -10.05 -33.59
N GLY A 451 11.91 -10.15 -34.36
CA GLY A 451 11.19 -11.40 -34.61
C GLY A 451 10.11 -11.74 -33.58
N LYS A 452 9.95 -10.95 -32.52
CA LYS A 452 8.89 -11.12 -31.51
C LYS A 452 7.60 -10.39 -31.87
N LYS A 453 6.49 -10.91 -31.36
CA LYS A 453 5.15 -10.30 -31.38
C LYS A 453 5.02 -9.27 -30.26
N LEU A 454 4.04 -8.39 -30.39
CA LEU A 454 3.78 -7.27 -29.45
C LEU A 454 3.64 -7.70 -27.98
N PHE A 455 2.99 -8.83 -27.71
CA PHE A 455 2.74 -9.36 -26.37
C PHE A 455 3.89 -10.23 -25.80
N GLU A 456 4.97 -10.45 -26.53
CA GLU A 456 6.08 -11.28 -26.03
C GLU A 456 7.05 -10.45 -25.17
N ASN A 457 7.60 -11.08 -24.13
CA ASN A 457 8.56 -10.44 -23.22
C ASN A 457 9.84 -10.03 -23.97
N ILE A 458 10.34 -8.82 -23.73
CA ILE A 458 11.63 -8.35 -24.23
C ILE A 458 12.76 -9.15 -23.59
N PHE A 459 12.65 -9.41 -22.28
CA PHE A 459 13.61 -10.19 -21.50
C PHE A 459 13.09 -11.63 -21.29
N ASP A 460 13.00 -12.39 -22.38
CA ASP A 460 12.48 -13.76 -22.44
C ASP A 460 13.32 -14.81 -21.70
N GLU A 461 14.61 -14.55 -21.46
CA GLU A 461 15.50 -15.46 -20.75
C GLU A 461 15.73 -15.06 -19.28
N LEU A 462 15.28 -13.90 -18.83
CA LEU A 462 15.63 -13.34 -17.52
C LEU A 462 14.50 -13.43 -16.50
N LYS A 463 14.72 -14.15 -15.39
CA LYS A 463 13.78 -14.13 -14.25
C LYS A 463 14.20 -13.15 -13.16
N VAL A 464 13.21 -12.65 -12.41
CA VAL A 464 13.43 -11.68 -11.31
C VAL A 464 14.31 -12.27 -10.20
N ASP A 465 14.15 -13.55 -9.87
CA ASP A 465 14.96 -14.19 -8.83
C ASP A 465 16.43 -14.28 -9.25
N GLU A 466 16.71 -14.69 -10.50
CA GLU A 466 18.05 -14.76 -11.09
C GLU A 466 18.75 -13.41 -11.11
N LEU A 467 18.03 -12.33 -11.44
CA LEU A 467 18.56 -10.97 -11.36
C LEU A 467 18.94 -10.60 -9.91
N ASN A 468 18.10 -10.94 -8.93
CA ASN A 468 18.40 -10.66 -7.53
C ASN A 468 19.52 -11.54 -6.98
N ASP A 469 19.67 -12.78 -7.44
CA ASP A 469 20.77 -13.67 -7.05
C ASP A 469 22.11 -13.20 -7.61
N TYR A 470 22.15 -12.73 -8.86
CA TYR A 470 23.30 -12.02 -9.40
C TYR A 470 23.63 -10.78 -8.56
N LEU A 471 22.64 -9.95 -8.21
CA LEU A 471 22.87 -8.77 -7.37
C LEU A 471 23.44 -9.13 -5.99
N LYS A 472 22.98 -10.21 -5.35
CA LYS A 472 23.56 -10.72 -4.08
C LYS A 472 25.03 -11.11 -4.23
N SER A 473 25.44 -11.69 -5.36
CA SER A 473 26.87 -11.99 -5.61
C SER A 473 27.75 -10.75 -5.80
N LEU A 474 27.16 -9.62 -6.22
CA LEU A 474 27.86 -8.35 -6.32
C LEU A 474 28.00 -7.66 -4.95
N MET A 475 26.98 -7.76 -4.10
CA MET A 475 26.98 -7.18 -2.75
C MET A 475 25.99 -7.95 -1.87
N PRO A 476 26.41 -8.47 -0.70
CA PRO A 476 25.52 -9.20 0.21
C PRO A 476 24.24 -8.42 0.54
N GLY A 477 23.08 -9.06 0.38
CA GLY A 477 21.78 -8.45 0.64
C GLY A 477 21.30 -7.43 -0.42
N LEU A 478 22.03 -7.21 -1.51
CA LEU A 478 21.58 -6.35 -2.60
C LEU A 478 20.40 -6.97 -3.36
N SER A 479 19.50 -6.11 -3.83
CA SER A 479 18.37 -6.47 -4.69
C SER A 479 17.98 -5.29 -5.56
N ALA A 480 17.20 -5.52 -6.63
CA ALA A 480 16.76 -4.48 -7.55
C ALA A 480 16.01 -3.33 -6.86
N LYS A 481 15.39 -3.58 -5.69
CA LYS A 481 14.70 -2.55 -4.89
C LYS A 481 15.67 -1.53 -4.28
N VAL A 482 16.91 -1.92 -3.97
CA VAL A 482 17.91 -1.05 -3.33
C VAL A 482 18.36 0.06 -4.26
N PHE A 483 18.49 -0.19 -5.58
CA PHE A 483 18.81 0.82 -6.59
C PHE A 483 17.83 2.00 -6.56
N ARG A 484 16.53 1.71 -6.41
CA ARG A 484 15.50 2.75 -6.35
C ARG A 484 15.57 3.59 -5.06
N THR A 485 15.97 2.98 -3.93
CA THR A 485 16.26 3.73 -2.69
C THR A 485 17.53 4.58 -2.84
N TYR A 486 18.62 3.98 -3.35
CA TYR A 486 19.88 4.66 -3.61
C TYR A 486 19.71 5.87 -4.53
N ASN A 487 19.10 5.69 -5.72
CA ASN A 487 18.90 6.78 -6.67
C ASN A 487 18.02 7.90 -6.10
N ALA A 488 16.93 7.57 -5.39
CA ALA A 488 16.08 8.58 -4.76
C ALA A 488 16.83 9.41 -3.70
N SER A 489 17.59 8.75 -2.83
CA SER A 489 18.40 9.42 -1.80
C SER A 489 19.56 10.21 -2.39
N TYR A 490 20.29 9.65 -3.36
CA TYR A 490 21.42 10.29 -4.03
C TYR A 490 21.00 11.51 -4.84
N THR A 491 19.91 11.43 -5.60
CA THR A 491 19.35 12.60 -6.31
C THR A 491 18.90 13.68 -5.33
N LEU A 492 18.27 13.35 -4.19
CA LEU A 492 17.91 14.37 -3.19
C LEU A 492 19.15 15.06 -2.61
N ASP A 493 20.14 14.29 -2.17
CA ASP A 493 21.40 14.81 -1.62
C ASP A 493 22.13 15.71 -2.63
N ARG A 494 22.28 15.25 -3.88
CA ARG A 494 22.92 16.01 -4.97
C ARG A 494 22.17 17.30 -5.34
N LEU A 495 20.84 17.31 -5.24
CA LEU A 495 20.03 18.52 -5.48
C LEU A 495 20.13 19.52 -4.33
N LEU A 496 20.14 19.05 -3.08
CA LEU A 496 20.27 19.91 -1.90
C LEU A 496 21.70 20.48 -1.73
N ASN A 497 22.73 19.71 -2.09
CA ASN A 497 24.13 20.12 -2.09
C ASN A 497 24.56 20.84 -3.38
N GLY A 498 23.63 21.09 -4.31
CA GLY A 498 23.88 21.69 -5.62
C GLY A 498 24.15 23.21 -5.59
N THR A 499 24.43 23.80 -6.75
CA THR A 499 24.90 25.18 -6.91
C THR A 499 23.87 26.28 -6.63
N SER A 500 22.63 25.95 -6.26
CA SER A 500 21.59 26.93 -5.91
C SER A 500 21.43 27.00 -4.40
N THR A 501 22.03 28.01 -3.76
CA THR A 501 21.75 28.33 -2.37
C THR A 501 20.30 28.77 -2.21
N PRO A 502 19.51 28.20 -1.29
CA PRO A 502 18.17 28.71 -0.99
C PRO A 502 18.25 30.11 -0.36
N GLY A 503 17.16 30.88 -0.46
CA GLY A 503 17.00 32.13 0.29
C GLY A 503 17.12 31.90 1.80
N SER A 504 17.52 32.92 2.55
CA SER A 504 17.82 32.80 3.99
C SER A 504 16.58 32.56 4.86
N ASP A 505 15.40 32.97 4.40
CA ASP A 505 14.14 32.78 5.10
C ASP A 505 13.67 31.31 5.08
N PHE A 506 12.63 31.00 5.87
CA PHE A 506 12.10 29.65 5.97
C PHE A 506 11.31 29.23 4.71
N HIS A 507 10.59 30.15 4.08
CA HIS A 507 9.72 29.87 2.95
C HIS A 507 10.54 29.52 1.70
N SER A 508 11.58 30.30 1.39
CA SER A 508 12.53 30.01 0.30
C SER A 508 13.23 28.66 0.47
N ARG A 509 13.64 28.32 1.70
CA ARG A 509 14.21 26.99 2.01
C ARG A 509 13.21 25.85 1.82
N LEU A 510 11.96 26.06 2.23
CA LEU A 510 10.88 25.08 2.05
C LEU A 510 10.53 24.89 0.56
N LEU A 511 10.48 25.96 -0.23
CA LEU A 511 10.27 25.91 -1.68
C LEU A 511 11.41 25.13 -2.37
N PHE A 512 12.66 25.45 -2.05
CA PHE A 512 13.84 24.75 -2.57
C PHE A 512 13.83 23.25 -2.25
N TYR A 513 13.54 22.89 -0.98
CA TYR A 513 13.39 21.49 -0.58
C TYR A 513 12.26 20.78 -1.33
N ASN A 514 11.12 21.45 -1.49
CA ASN A 514 9.97 20.90 -2.22
C ASN A 514 10.26 20.70 -3.72
N GLU A 515 11.04 21.59 -4.36
CA GLU A 515 11.49 21.41 -5.73
C GLU A 515 12.46 20.23 -5.87
N ALA A 516 13.44 20.12 -4.96
CA ALA A 516 14.36 18.98 -4.92
C ALA A 516 13.60 17.64 -4.75
N ASN A 517 12.66 17.59 -3.81
CA ASN A 517 11.80 16.42 -3.56
C ASN A 517 10.85 16.12 -4.74
N LYS A 518 10.35 17.15 -5.46
CA LYS A 518 9.55 16.99 -6.68
C LYS A 518 10.36 16.28 -7.78
N ASN A 519 11.63 16.63 -7.95
CA ASN A 519 12.51 15.96 -8.93
C ASN A 519 12.74 14.47 -8.58
N VAL A 520 12.88 14.14 -7.29
CA VAL A 520 12.93 12.75 -6.81
C VAL A 520 11.62 12.00 -7.07
N ALA A 521 10.47 12.67 -6.90
CA ALA A 521 9.16 12.10 -7.23
C ALA A 521 9.00 11.82 -8.74
N ILE A 522 9.49 12.72 -9.61
CA ILE A 522 9.52 12.54 -11.07
C ILE A 522 10.40 11.34 -11.45
N LEU A 523 11.64 11.26 -10.94
CA LEU A 523 12.54 10.10 -11.09
C LEU A 523 11.85 8.78 -10.72
N CYS A 524 11.07 8.78 -9.64
CA CYS A 524 10.35 7.60 -9.18
C CYS A 524 9.04 7.31 -9.94
N ASN A 525 8.60 8.16 -10.86
CA ASN A 525 7.24 8.18 -11.43
C ASN A 525 6.15 8.14 -10.34
N HIS A 526 6.29 8.95 -9.30
CA HIS A 526 5.27 9.14 -8.27
C HIS A 526 4.30 10.24 -8.71
N GLN A 527 3.17 9.82 -9.29
CA GLN A 527 2.09 10.70 -9.75
C GLN A 527 0.92 10.67 -8.77
N ARG A 528 0.09 11.71 -8.79
CA ARG A 528 -1.20 11.79 -8.07
C ARG A 528 -2.26 12.27 -9.06
N SER A 529 -3.43 11.60 -9.08
CA SER A 529 -4.59 12.07 -9.84
C SER A 529 -5.00 13.46 -9.38
N LEU A 530 -5.32 14.36 -10.31
CA LEU A 530 -5.86 15.68 -9.97
C LEU A 530 -7.15 15.53 -9.15
N PRO A 531 -7.35 16.29 -8.05
CA PRO A 531 -8.62 16.29 -7.32
C PRO A 531 -9.78 16.67 -8.25
N LYS A 532 -10.94 16.00 -8.12
CA LYS A 532 -12.12 16.30 -8.95
C LYS A 532 -12.62 17.76 -8.81
N THR A 533 -12.23 18.46 -7.73
CA THR A 533 -12.49 19.88 -7.45
C THR A 533 -11.52 20.85 -8.13
N HIS A 534 -10.37 20.39 -8.65
CA HIS A 534 -9.31 21.28 -9.16
C HIS A 534 -9.70 22.01 -10.45
N THR A 535 -10.56 21.43 -11.29
CA THR A 535 -11.04 22.05 -12.54
C THR A 535 -11.91 23.28 -12.28
N VAL A 536 -12.65 23.28 -11.16
CA VAL A 536 -13.57 24.38 -10.79
C VAL A 536 -12.78 25.65 -10.43
N MET A 537 -11.65 25.52 -9.73
CA MET A 537 -10.85 26.67 -9.28
C MET A 537 -10.07 27.39 -10.38
N VAL A 538 -9.96 26.81 -11.59
CA VAL A 538 -9.20 27.39 -12.72
C VAL A 538 -10.15 28.02 -13.76
N GLY A 539 -11.45 27.71 -13.71
CA GLY A 539 -12.45 28.23 -14.65
C GLY A 539 -12.98 29.64 -14.34
N GLU A 540 -12.81 30.14 -13.11
CA GLU A 540 -13.31 31.46 -12.70
C GLU A 540 -12.22 32.53 -12.77
N ASN A 541 -11.89 32.98 -13.99
CA ASN A 541 -11.28 34.30 -14.17
C ASN A 541 -11.75 35.00 -15.46
N PRO A 542 -13.03 35.44 -15.54
CA PRO A 542 -13.57 36.13 -16.71
C PRO A 542 -13.18 37.62 -16.71
N ARG A 543 -11.96 37.92 -17.18
CA ARG A 543 -11.39 39.24 -17.56
C ARG A 543 -10.03 38.93 -18.19
N THR A 544 -9.66 39.36 -19.39
CA THR A 544 -10.13 40.48 -20.23
C THR A 544 -10.06 40.12 -21.73
N THR A 545 -10.91 40.78 -22.53
CA THR A 545 -10.70 41.04 -23.97
C THR A 545 -9.46 41.87 -24.23
#